data_AF-A0A3D5QC00-F1
#
_entry.id   AF-A0A3D5QC00-F1
#
_cell.length_a   1.000
_cell.length_b   1.000
_cell.length_c   1.000
_cell.angle_alpha   90.00
_cell.angle_beta   90.00
_cell.angle_gamma   90.00
#
_symmetry.space_group_name_H-M   'P 1'
#
loop_
_entity.id
_entity.type
_entity.pdbx_description
1 polymer ?
#
loop_
_entity_poly.entity_id
_entity_poly.type
_entity_poly.pdbx_seq_one_letter_code
_entity_poly.pdbx_strand_id
1 'polypeptide(L)'
;NFIGFYPKTAEYAERVFNHFKEVPFVIEYLKEELADKRFYTDDKGKIYPFKINNNLKEITFEEFGSVSERKDENDYNLVRNRLIKYYKKRVKKDKKLVEKLKEDLADAKKFHQLRYEADLITNNLHILKQGEGEYELTDYSEDGIKKVSYSIKRGEKPEEKTEKLYEKSRKLERSVEKIRKRIKEIENCIFLYEEKLFYLEDESIKPDERELFKEYSEIFGSYEVKKSKTKEVKR
;
A
#
# COMPACT_ATOMS: atom_id res chain seq x y z
N ASN A 1 1.10 37.40 -3.88
CA ASN A 1 0.91 36.19 -3.05
C ASN A 1 1.42 36.47 -1.65
N PHE A 2 0.51 36.69 -0.70
CA PHE A 2 0.83 36.93 0.71
C PHE A 2 1.36 35.64 1.36
N ILE A 3 2.63 35.33 1.11
CA ILE A 3 3.34 34.21 1.73
C ILE A 3 3.69 34.65 3.16
N GLY A 4 2.79 34.37 4.10
CA GLY A 4 2.99 34.69 5.52
C GLY A 4 1.73 35.11 6.26
N PHE A 5 0.70 35.59 5.56
CA PHE A 5 -0.60 35.88 6.16
C PHE A 5 -1.56 34.72 5.92
N TYR A 6 -2.13 34.19 7.01
CA TYR A 6 -3.26 33.27 6.92
C TYR A 6 -4.36 33.92 6.05
N PRO A 7 -4.98 33.23 5.08
CA PRO A 7 -5.88 33.89 4.12
C PRO A 7 -7.00 34.72 4.76
N LYS A 8 -7.51 34.28 5.93
CA LYS A 8 -8.52 35.03 6.69
C LYS A 8 -7.96 36.23 7.46
N THR A 9 -6.66 36.24 7.79
CA THR A 9 -5.98 37.43 8.35
C THR A 9 -5.76 38.48 7.27
N ALA A 10 -5.47 38.07 6.04
CA ALA A 10 -5.44 38.97 4.89
C ALA A 10 -6.83 39.56 4.57
N GLU A 11 -7.88 38.72 4.49
CA GLU A 11 -9.26 39.19 4.28
C GLU A 11 -9.73 40.17 5.37
N TYR A 12 -9.34 39.93 6.63
CA TYR A 12 -9.66 40.84 7.74
C TYR A 12 -8.94 42.17 7.60
N ALA A 13 -7.64 42.16 7.33
CA ALA A 13 -6.86 43.38 7.11
C ALA A 13 -7.41 44.20 5.93
N GLU A 14 -7.82 43.54 4.85
CA GLU A 14 -8.48 44.19 3.71
C GLU A 14 -9.82 44.82 4.09
N ARG A 15 -10.63 44.16 4.92
CA ARG A 15 -11.89 44.72 5.43
C ARG A 15 -11.66 45.97 6.28
N VAL A 16 -10.69 45.91 7.20
CA VAL A 16 -10.33 47.05 8.06
C VAL A 16 -9.80 48.21 7.21
N PHE A 17 -8.96 47.92 6.22
CA PHE A 17 -8.50 48.91 5.25
C PHE A 17 -9.64 49.56 4.46
N ASN A 18 -10.60 48.77 3.97
CA ASN A 18 -11.74 49.30 3.23
C ASN A 18 -12.65 50.19 4.09
N HIS A 19 -12.66 49.99 5.41
CA HIS A 19 -13.42 50.81 6.36
C HIS A 19 -12.74 52.15 6.64
N PHE A 20 -11.45 52.14 6.98
CA PHE A 20 -10.73 53.36 7.40
C PHE A 20 -10.04 54.09 6.25
N LYS A 21 -9.67 53.39 5.17
CA LYS A 21 -8.97 53.90 3.97
C LYS A 21 -7.64 54.62 4.21
N GLU A 22 -7.11 54.58 5.44
CA GLU A 22 -5.84 55.17 5.82
C GLU A 22 -4.88 54.09 6.33
N VAL A 23 -3.80 53.85 5.57
CA VAL A 23 -2.84 52.78 5.87
C VAL A 23 -2.20 52.90 7.26
N PRO A 24 -1.72 54.08 7.72
CA PRO A 24 -1.09 54.20 9.03
C PRO A 24 -2.06 53.85 10.17
N PHE A 25 -3.30 54.33 10.09
CA PHE A 25 -4.34 54.06 11.08
C PHE A 25 -4.71 52.58 11.12
N VAL A 26 -4.87 51.94 9.96
CA VAL A 26 -5.16 50.50 9.86
C VAL A 26 -4.06 49.66 10.48
N ILE A 27 -2.79 50.05 10.31
CA ILE A 27 -1.65 49.36 10.93
C ILE A 27 -1.69 49.50 12.46
N GLU A 28 -1.96 50.70 12.99
CA GLU A 28 -2.08 50.90 14.44
C GLU A 28 -3.26 50.14 15.03
N TYR A 29 -4.44 50.23 14.41
CA TYR A 29 -5.64 49.50 14.82
C TYR A 29 -5.40 47.98 14.90
N LEU A 30 -4.78 47.39 13.88
CA LEU A 30 -4.47 45.95 13.87
C LEU A 30 -3.43 45.58 14.93
N LYS A 31 -2.47 46.47 15.23
CA LYS A 31 -1.49 46.22 16.30
C LYS A 31 -2.13 46.24 17.67
N GLU A 32 -3.07 47.16 17.91
CA GLU A 32 -3.81 47.22 19.18
C GLU A 32 -4.70 45.99 19.37
N GLU A 33 -5.43 45.55 18.34
CA GLU A 33 -6.23 44.32 18.42
C GLU A 33 -5.38 43.07 18.63
N LEU A 34 -4.19 42.99 18.04
CA LEU A 34 -3.27 41.86 18.26
C LEU A 34 -2.59 41.90 19.62
N ALA A 35 -2.50 43.07 20.26
CA ALA A 35 -2.00 43.19 21.62
C ALA A 35 -2.99 42.64 22.66
N ASP A 36 -4.28 42.60 22.30
CA ASP A 36 -5.33 41.95 23.07
C ASP A 36 -5.12 40.41 22.99
N LYS A 37 -4.87 39.77 24.14
CA LYS A 37 -4.58 38.30 24.23
C LYS A 37 -5.84 37.42 24.05
N ARG A 38 -6.76 37.85 23.20
CA ARG A 38 -8.06 37.19 22.97
C ARG A 38 -8.00 36.41 21.67
N PHE A 39 -8.48 35.18 21.71
CA PHE A 39 -8.58 34.34 20.52
C PHE A 39 -10.04 34.04 20.23
N TYR A 40 -10.35 33.73 18.99
CA TYR A 40 -11.69 33.44 18.54
C TYR A 40 -11.69 32.11 17.80
N THR A 41 -12.66 31.24 18.06
CA THR A 41 -12.77 29.94 17.39
C THR A 41 -14.10 29.81 16.64
N ASP A 42 -14.07 29.12 15.49
CA ASP A 42 -15.28 28.72 14.78
C ASP A 42 -15.79 27.34 15.26
N ASP A 43 -16.98 26.94 14.81
CA ASP A 43 -17.56 25.62 15.11
C ASP A 43 -16.70 24.43 14.63
N LYS A 44 -15.67 24.70 13.81
CA LYS A 44 -14.73 23.71 13.26
C LYS A 44 -13.38 23.72 14.00
N GLY A 45 -13.25 24.48 15.08
CA GLY A 45 -12.03 24.57 15.89
C GLY A 45 -10.90 25.35 15.23
N LYS A 46 -11.18 26.17 14.20
CA LYS A 46 -10.17 27.09 13.66
C LYS A 46 -10.07 28.31 14.52
N ILE A 47 -8.83 28.65 14.86
CA ILE A 47 -8.52 29.78 15.72
C ILE A 47 -8.13 31.00 14.88
N TYR A 48 -8.63 32.15 15.32
CA TYR A 48 -8.41 33.47 14.75
C TYR A 48 -7.92 34.43 15.84
N PRO A 49 -6.90 35.25 15.57
CA PRO A 49 -6.41 36.23 16.53
C PRO A 49 -7.25 37.52 16.54
N PHE A 50 -8.32 37.61 15.74
CA PHE A 50 -9.25 38.75 15.70
C PHE A 50 -10.68 38.27 15.44
N LYS A 51 -11.64 39.11 15.81
CA LYS A 51 -13.07 38.84 15.64
C LYS A 51 -13.49 39.09 14.20
N ILE A 52 -13.40 38.06 13.37
CA ILE A 52 -13.82 38.18 11.95
C ILE A 52 -15.34 38.30 11.85
N ASN A 53 -16.09 37.44 12.56
CA ASN A 53 -17.54 37.39 12.47
C ASN A 53 -18.16 37.30 13.87
N ASN A 54 -19.43 37.69 14.00
CA ASN A 54 -20.16 37.65 15.27
C ASN A 54 -20.46 36.23 15.77
N ASN A 55 -20.36 35.22 14.91
CA ASN A 55 -20.62 33.82 15.26
C ASN A 55 -19.39 33.10 15.83
N LEU A 56 -18.26 33.78 15.99
CA LEU A 56 -17.07 33.18 16.59
C LEU A 56 -17.17 33.22 18.11
N LYS A 57 -16.79 32.13 18.77
CA LYS A 57 -16.71 32.06 20.22
C LYS A 57 -15.36 32.63 20.68
N GLU A 58 -15.38 33.60 21.58
CA GLU A 58 -14.18 34.09 22.26
C GLU A 58 -13.65 33.00 23.18
N ILE A 59 -12.33 32.80 23.13
CA ILE A 59 -11.60 31.82 23.93
C ILE A 59 -10.37 32.49 24.57
N THR A 60 -10.07 32.09 25.80
CA THR A 60 -8.89 32.54 26.53
C THR A 60 -7.62 31.87 26.02
N PHE A 61 -6.44 32.35 26.44
CA PHE A 61 -5.17 31.71 26.11
C PHE A 61 -5.05 30.27 26.65
N GLU A 62 -5.69 29.96 27.78
CA GLU A 62 -5.74 28.59 28.34
C GLU A 62 -6.64 27.70 27.48
N GLU A 63 -7.81 28.20 27.08
CA GLU A 63 -8.71 27.50 26.18
C GLU A 63 -8.11 27.33 24.77
N PHE A 64 -7.28 28.28 24.32
CA PHE A 64 -6.48 28.19 23.10
C PHE A 64 -5.57 26.95 23.12
N GLY A 65 -4.85 26.73 24.22
CA GLY A 65 -4.02 25.53 24.40
C GLY A 65 -4.83 24.26 24.24
N SER A 66 -5.97 24.17 24.95
CA SER A 66 -6.86 23.01 24.89
C SER A 66 -7.55 22.80 23.53
N VAL A 67 -7.74 23.83 22.71
CA VAL A 67 -8.29 23.70 21.35
C VAL A 67 -7.21 23.25 20.37
N SER A 68 -5.97 23.75 20.51
CA SER A 68 -4.84 23.32 19.69
C SER A 68 -4.51 21.85 19.92
N GLU A 69 -4.40 21.43 21.19
CA GLU A 69 -4.13 20.03 21.58
C GLU A 69 -5.20 19.07 21.03
N ARG A 70 -6.49 19.44 21.13
CA ARG A 70 -7.59 18.65 20.57
C ARG A 70 -7.51 18.51 19.05
N LYS A 71 -7.00 19.51 18.35
CA LYS A 71 -6.84 19.44 16.89
C LYS A 71 -5.69 18.52 16.51
N ASP A 72 -4.56 18.61 17.20
CA ASP A 72 -3.40 17.74 16.99
C ASP A 72 -3.74 16.27 17.27
N GLU A 73 -4.51 16.01 18.33
CA GLU A 73 -5.01 14.67 18.67
C GLU A 73 -5.98 14.10 17.62
N ASN A 74 -6.86 14.94 17.07
CA ASN A 74 -7.76 14.54 15.98
C ASN A 74 -7.00 14.23 14.68
N ASP A 75 -6.02 15.06 14.32
CA ASP A 75 -5.18 14.85 13.14
C ASP A 75 -4.32 13.58 13.29
N TYR A 76 -3.74 13.36 14.47
CA TYR A 76 -3.01 12.13 14.82
C TYR A 76 -3.87 10.88 14.63
N ASN A 77 -5.06 10.86 15.25
CA ASN A 77 -5.98 9.72 15.17
C ASN A 77 -6.45 9.46 13.74
N LEU A 78 -6.66 10.51 12.94
CA LEU A 78 -7.05 10.37 11.55
C LEU A 78 -5.92 9.79 10.69
N VAL A 79 -4.68 10.23 10.90
CA VAL A 79 -3.49 9.68 10.23
C VAL A 79 -3.25 8.23 10.63
N ARG A 80 -3.23 7.92 11.93
CA ARG A 80 -3.11 6.56 12.49
C ARG A 80 -4.12 5.62 11.85
N ASN A 81 -5.40 5.99 11.85
CA ASN A 81 -6.47 5.18 11.29
C ASN A 81 -6.35 4.95 9.77
N ARG A 82 -5.81 5.92 9.02
CA ARG A 82 -5.56 5.74 7.59
C ARG A 82 -4.41 4.78 7.33
N LEU A 83 -3.33 4.86 8.11
CA LEU A 83 -2.20 3.93 8.04
C LEU A 83 -2.63 2.49 8.39
N ILE A 84 -3.40 2.30 9.47
CA ILE A 84 -3.97 0.98 9.82
C ILE A 84 -4.76 0.39 8.65
N LYS A 85 -5.69 1.17 8.06
CA LYS A 85 -6.50 0.70 6.93
C LYS A 85 -5.64 0.33 5.72
N TYR A 86 -4.58 1.09 5.47
CA TYR A 86 -3.64 0.82 4.39
C TYR A 86 -2.86 -0.48 4.62
N TYR A 87 -2.25 -0.65 5.79
CA TYR A 87 -1.47 -1.84 6.10
C TYR A 87 -2.34 -3.10 6.13
N LYS A 88 -3.54 -3.07 6.72
CA LYS A 88 -4.49 -4.19 6.66
C LYS A 88 -4.82 -4.60 5.23
N LYS A 89 -5.09 -3.61 4.37
CA LYS A 89 -5.39 -3.85 2.95
C LYS A 89 -4.18 -4.45 2.24
N ARG A 90 -2.97 -3.99 2.56
CA ARG A 90 -1.73 -4.46 1.95
C ARG A 90 -1.41 -5.90 2.37
N VAL A 91 -1.40 -6.19 3.67
CA VAL A 91 -1.23 -7.54 4.22
C VAL A 91 -2.22 -8.52 3.60
N LYS A 92 -3.51 -8.15 3.52
CA LYS A 92 -4.54 -9.01 2.91
C LYS A 92 -4.26 -9.31 1.42
N LYS A 93 -3.78 -8.32 0.66
CA LYS A 93 -3.44 -8.51 -0.75
C LYS A 93 -2.20 -9.37 -0.92
N ASP A 94 -1.18 -9.11 -0.12
CA ASP A 94 0.11 -9.78 -0.20
C ASP A 94 -0.01 -11.25 0.25
N LYS A 95 -0.81 -11.55 1.29
CA LYS A 95 -1.14 -12.94 1.68
C LYS A 95 -1.80 -13.73 0.53
N LYS A 96 -2.79 -13.13 -0.13
CA LYS A 96 -3.44 -13.74 -1.32
C LYS A 96 -2.48 -13.95 -2.49
N LEU A 97 -1.52 -13.04 -2.66
CA LEU A 97 -0.50 -13.19 -3.69
C LEU A 97 0.46 -14.33 -3.35
N VAL A 98 0.85 -14.48 -2.07
CA VAL A 98 1.67 -15.61 -1.61
C VAL A 98 0.95 -16.93 -1.80
N GLU A 99 -0.35 -17.03 -1.52
CA GLU A 99 -1.16 -18.23 -1.77
C GLU A 99 -1.09 -18.65 -3.25
N LYS A 100 -1.34 -17.72 -4.16
CA LYS A 100 -1.24 -17.97 -5.62
C LYS A 100 0.17 -18.38 -6.05
N LEU A 101 1.20 -17.70 -5.54
CA LEU A 101 2.58 -18.05 -5.85
C LEU A 101 2.96 -19.44 -5.31
N LYS A 102 2.37 -19.88 -4.20
CA LYS A 102 2.55 -21.24 -3.66
C LYS A 102 1.87 -22.29 -4.55
N GLU A 103 0.70 -21.98 -5.11
CA GLU A 103 0.05 -22.80 -6.14
C GLU A 103 0.92 -22.90 -7.40
N ASP A 104 1.38 -21.75 -7.93
CA ASP A 104 2.28 -21.68 -9.08
C ASP A 104 3.59 -22.45 -8.84
N LEU A 105 4.12 -22.39 -7.62
CA LEU A 105 5.30 -23.14 -7.21
C LEU A 105 5.07 -24.65 -7.21
N ALA A 106 3.90 -25.10 -6.73
CA ALA A 106 3.53 -26.51 -6.74
C ALA A 106 3.40 -27.03 -8.17
N ASP A 107 2.83 -26.24 -9.07
CA ASP A 107 2.76 -26.56 -10.50
C ASP A 107 4.14 -26.53 -11.16
N ALA A 108 4.98 -25.53 -10.85
CA ALA A 108 6.34 -25.47 -11.36
C ALA A 108 7.17 -26.68 -10.93
N LYS A 109 7.00 -27.18 -9.71
CA LYS A 109 7.67 -28.41 -9.21
C LYS A 109 7.32 -29.67 -9.99
N LYS A 110 6.23 -29.69 -10.78
CA LYS A 110 5.92 -30.79 -11.70
C LYS A 110 6.91 -30.90 -12.86
N PHE A 111 7.90 -30.01 -12.97
CA PHE A 111 9.01 -30.15 -13.92
C PHE A 111 9.74 -31.49 -13.78
N HIS A 112 9.82 -32.07 -12.58
CA HIS A 112 10.41 -33.39 -12.36
C HIS A 112 9.67 -34.48 -13.14
N GLN A 113 8.34 -34.44 -13.18
CA GLN A 113 7.52 -35.41 -13.92
C GLN A 113 7.73 -35.27 -15.43
N LEU A 114 7.78 -34.04 -15.93
CA LEU A 114 8.04 -33.78 -17.36
C LEU A 114 9.45 -34.22 -17.77
N ARG A 115 10.43 -34.04 -16.89
CA ARG A 115 11.81 -34.48 -17.12
C ARG A 115 11.90 -36.01 -17.10
N TYR A 116 11.28 -36.65 -16.11
CA TYR A 116 11.16 -38.11 -16.04
C TYR A 116 10.50 -38.69 -17.29
N GLU A 117 9.38 -38.11 -17.76
CA GLU A 117 8.72 -38.54 -19.00
C GLU A 117 9.64 -38.40 -20.22
N ALA A 118 10.36 -37.27 -20.34
CA ALA A 118 11.33 -37.07 -21.41
C ALA A 118 12.48 -38.10 -21.35
N ASP A 119 13.01 -38.38 -20.17
CA ASP A 119 14.07 -39.37 -19.96
C ASP A 119 13.59 -40.79 -20.31
N LEU A 120 12.38 -41.16 -19.90
CA LEU A 120 11.75 -42.46 -20.21
C LEU A 120 11.58 -42.66 -21.72
N ILE A 121 11.08 -41.64 -22.43
CA ILE A 121 10.92 -41.69 -23.89
C ILE A 121 12.30 -41.81 -24.55
N THR A 122 13.27 -41.01 -24.12
CA THR A 122 14.64 -40.98 -24.68
C THR A 122 15.32 -42.35 -24.57
N ASN A 123 15.25 -42.97 -23.40
CA ASN A 123 15.86 -44.28 -23.15
C ASN A 123 15.21 -45.41 -23.97
N ASN A 124 13.94 -45.24 -24.35
CA ASN A 124 13.16 -46.26 -25.07
C ASN A 124 12.85 -45.88 -26.53
N LEU A 125 13.56 -44.89 -27.10
CA LEU A 125 13.33 -44.41 -28.47
C LEU A 125 13.38 -45.54 -29.51
N HIS A 126 14.18 -46.57 -29.29
CA HIS A 126 14.30 -47.72 -30.19
C HIS A 126 13.00 -48.56 -30.27
N ILE A 127 12.23 -48.65 -29.18
CA ILE A 127 10.93 -49.34 -29.12
C ILE A 127 9.85 -48.48 -29.77
N LEU A 128 9.89 -47.17 -29.49
CA LEU A 128 8.87 -46.20 -29.90
C LEU A 128 8.89 -45.84 -31.41
N LYS A 129 9.91 -46.26 -32.16
CA LYS A 129 10.03 -46.07 -33.62
C LYS A 129 9.06 -46.94 -34.43
N GLN A 130 8.38 -47.90 -33.81
CA GLN A 130 7.48 -48.84 -34.49
C GLN A 130 6.12 -48.23 -34.88
N GLY A 131 5.85 -46.97 -34.51
CA GLY A 131 4.65 -46.24 -34.92
C GLY A 131 3.65 -46.02 -33.79
N GLU A 132 2.37 -45.89 -34.12
CA GLU A 132 1.29 -45.71 -33.14
C GLU A 132 0.98 -47.02 -32.39
N GLY A 133 0.66 -46.92 -31.08
CA GLY A 133 0.34 -48.10 -30.28
C GLY A 133 0.67 -47.96 -28.80
N GLU A 134 0.40 -49.03 -28.05
CA GLU A 134 0.84 -49.21 -26.67
C GLU A 134 2.17 -49.96 -26.63
N TYR A 135 3.12 -49.45 -25.86
CA TYR A 135 4.44 -50.00 -25.71
C TYR A 135 4.76 -50.22 -24.23
N GLU A 136 5.45 -51.32 -23.92
CA GLU A 136 6.11 -51.48 -22.63
C GLU A 136 7.48 -50.81 -22.67
N LEU A 137 7.64 -49.73 -21.91
CA LEU A 137 8.92 -49.04 -21.74
C LEU A 137 9.64 -49.52 -20.49
N THR A 138 10.96 -49.54 -20.56
CA THR A 138 11.80 -49.88 -19.42
C THR A 138 12.26 -48.60 -18.75
N ASP A 139 11.87 -48.40 -17.50
CA ASP A 139 12.35 -47.34 -16.63
C ASP A 139 13.58 -47.83 -15.86
N TYR A 140 14.70 -47.17 -16.12
CA TYR A 140 15.98 -47.39 -15.44
C TYR A 140 16.15 -46.30 -14.39
N SER A 141 15.65 -46.56 -13.18
CA SER A 141 15.69 -45.62 -12.05
C SER A 141 16.65 -46.11 -10.96
N GLU A 142 17.01 -45.24 -10.01
CA GLU A 142 17.79 -45.62 -8.82
C GLU A 142 17.08 -46.70 -7.98
N ASP A 143 15.75 -46.79 -8.06
CA ASP A 143 14.92 -47.79 -7.40
C ASP A 143 14.87 -49.15 -8.15
N GLY A 144 15.65 -49.28 -9.23
CA GLY A 144 15.73 -50.48 -10.06
C GLY A 144 14.96 -50.38 -11.37
N ILE A 145 14.79 -51.54 -12.02
CA ILE A 145 14.20 -51.68 -13.36
C ILE A 145 12.69 -51.90 -13.22
N LYS A 146 11.90 -51.00 -13.80
CA LYS A 146 10.42 -51.11 -13.85
C LYS A 146 9.94 -51.11 -15.29
N LYS A 147 8.87 -51.85 -15.58
CA LYS A 147 8.16 -51.78 -16.86
C LYS A 147 6.98 -50.83 -16.74
N VAL A 148 6.86 -49.88 -17.66
CA VAL A 148 5.82 -48.85 -17.68
C VAL A 148 5.08 -48.93 -19.02
N SER A 149 3.75 -49.06 -18.97
CA SER A 149 2.93 -48.97 -20.19
C SER A 149 2.86 -47.52 -20.67
N TYR A 150 3.13 -47.30 -21.95
CA TYR A 150 3.14 -45.99 -22.57
C TYR A 150 2.52 -46.01 -23.96
N SER A 151 1.56 -45.12 -24.22
CA SER A 151 0.85 -45.05 -25.50
C SER A 151 1.35 -43.89 -26.36
N ILE A 152 1.64 -44.15 -27.63
CA ILE A 152 1.90 -43.12 -28.65
C ILE A 152 0.66 -42.92 -29.52
N LYS A 153 0.24 -41.65 -29.67
CA LYS A 153 -0.86 -41.26 -30.55
C LYS A 153 -0.41 -41.13 -32.00
N ARG A 154 -1.35 -41.32 -32.94
CA ARG A 154 -1.14 -41.12 -34.37
C ARG A 154 -0.54 -39.74 -34.66
N GLY A 155 0.60 -39.72 -35.34
CA GLY A 155 1.28 -38.48 -35.77
C GLY A 155 2.15 -37.80 -34.71
N GLU A 156 2.26 -38.33 -33.49
CA GLU A 156 3.26 -37.85 -32.52
C GLU A 156 4.64 -38.40 -32.89
N LYS A 157 5.62 -37.50 -33.09
CA LYS A 157 7.03 -37.87 -33.21
C LYS A 157 7.67 -37.91 -31.81
N PRO A 158 8.17 -39.07 -31.35
CA PRO A 158 8.74 -39.19 -30.00
C PRO A 158 9.89 -38.21 -29.74
N GLU A 159 10.78 -38.02 -30.72
CA GLU A 159 11.92 -37.11 -30.62
C GLU A 159 11.47 -35.65 -30.41
N GLU A 160 10.49 -35.18 -31.18
CA GLU A 160 9.94 -33.82 -31.06
C GLU A 160 9.16 -33.64 -29.74
N LYS A 161 8.46 -34.69 -29.27
CA LYS A 161 7.75 -34.69 -27.99
C LYS A 161 8.73 -34.55 -26.83
N THR A 162 9.81 -35.33 -26.84
CA THR A 162 10.88 -35.27 -25.84
C THR A 162 11.53 -33.89 -25.77
N GLU A 163 11.85 -33.29 -26.92
CA GLU A 163 12.44 -31.94 -26.96
C GLU A 163 11.50 -30.91 -26.31
N LYS A 164 10.20 -30.93 -26.66
CA LYS A 164 9.18 -30.07 -26.04
C LYS A 164 9.07 -30.27 -24.53
N LEU A 165 9.14 -31.52 -24.05
CA LEU A 165 9.12 -31.85 -22.63
C LEU A 165 10.36 -31.32 -21.89
N TYR A 166 11.56 -31.45 -22.48
CA TYR A 166 12.78 -30.87 -21.91
C TYR A 166 12.74 -29.34 -21.89
N GLU A 167 12.28 -28.69 -22.96
CA GLU A 167 12.14 -27.24 -22.97
C GLU A 167 11.17 -26.76 -21.89
N LYS A 168 10.01 -27.41 -21.77
CA LYS A 168 9.00 -27.08 -20.78
C LYS A 168 9.51 -27.30 -19.35
N SER A 169 10.17 -28.42 -19.09
CA SER A 169 10.75 -28.71 -17.78
C SER A 169 11.83 -27.70 -17.38
N ARG A 170 12.76 -27.35 -18.29
CA ARG A 170 13.79 -26.32 -18.02
C ARG A 170 13.17 -24.94 -17.73
N LYS A 171 12.10 -24.56 -18.43
CA LYS A 171 11.37 -23.30 -18.19
C LYS A 171 10.75 -23.31 -16.79
N LEU A 172 10.10 -24.39 -16.39
CA LEU A 172 9.49 -24.54 -15.08
C LEU A 172 10.54 -24.59 -13.97
N GLU A 173 11.63 -25.33 -14.14
CA GLU A 173 12.76 -25.40 -13.21
C GLU A 173 13.34 -24.01 -12.92
N ARG A 174 13.61 -23.21 -13.97
CA ARG A 174 14.06 -21.82 -13.82
C ARG A 174 13.04 -20.93 -13.10
N SER A 175 11.75 -21.23 -13.22
CA SER A 175 10.69 -20.46 -12.55
C SER A 175 10.62 -20.77 -11.05
N VAL A 176 10.97 -21.98 -10.62
CA VAL A 176 10.93 -22.41 -9.21
C VAL A 176 11.72 -21.46 -8.31
N GLU A 177 12.98 -21.18 -8.66
CA GLU A 177 13.83 -20.30 -7.85
C GLU A 177 13.30 -18.87 -7.81
N LYS A 178 12.84 -18.35 -8.95
CA LYS A 178 12.26 -17.00 -9.05
C LYS A 178 11.00 -16.86 -8.20
N ILE A 179 10.10 -17.85 -8.25
CA ILE A 179 8.87 -17.87 -7.47
C ILE A 179 9.20 -17.98 -5.97
N ARG A 180 10.14 -18.85 -5.57
CA ARG A 180 10.58 -18.97 -4.16
C ARG A 180 11.14 -17.65 -3.63
N LYS A 181 12.02 -17.00 -4.40
CA LYS A 181 12.59 -15.71 -4.03
C LYS A 181 11.49 -14.68 -3.86
N ARG A 182 10.54 -14.63 -4.80
CA ARG A 182 9.42 -13.70 -4.75
C ARG A 182 8.49 -13.93 -3.55
N ILE A 183 8.20 -15.19 -3.21
CA ILE A 183 7.43 -15.54 -2.00
C ILE A 183 8.14 -14.99 -0.77
N LYS A 184 9.44 -15.25 -0.62
CA LYS A 184 10.22 -14.79 0.54
C LYS A 184 10.24 -13.27 0.67
N GLU A 185 10.41 -12.54 -0.43
CA GLU A 185 10.34 -11.08 -0.45
C GLU A 185 8.99 -10.58 0.07
N ILE A 186 7.89 -11.17 -0.39
CA ILE A 186 6.54 -10.75 0.01
C ILE A 186 6.24 -11.14 1.46
N GLU A 187 6.67 -12.32 1.91
CA GLU A 187 6.53 -12.75 3.31
C GLU A 187 7.28 -11.81 4.27
N ASN A 188 8.47 -11.34 3.90
CA ASN A 188 9.18 -10.31 4.66
C ASN A 188 8.41 -8.98 4.70
N CYS A 189 7.80 -8.55 3.58
CA CYS A 189 6.96 -7.35 3.58
C CYS A 189 5.73 -7.52 4.48
N ILE A 190 5.08 -8.69 4.46
CA ILE A 190 3.94 -8.99 5.33
C ILE A 190 4.36 -8.87 6.79
N PHE A 191 5.48 -9.48 7.18
CA PHE A 191 6.01 -9.41 8.54
C PHE A 191 6.20 -7.96 9.00
N LEU A 192 6.86 -7.12 8.19
CA LEU A 192 7.07 -5.70 8.51
C LEU A 192 5.75 -4.93 8.63
N TYR A 193 4.77 -5.22 7.78
CA TYR A 193 3.47 -4.54 7.85
C TYR A 193 2.62 -5.00 9.04
N GLU A 194 2.74 -6.26 9.45
CA GLU A 194 2.08 -6.79 10.64
C GLU A 194 2.69 -6.21 11.92
N GLU A 195 4.01 -6.07 11.97
CA GLU A 195 4.70 -5.36 13.06
C GLU A 195 4.23 -3.91 13.16
N LYS A 196 4.16 -3.19 12.04
CA LYS A 196 3.62 -1.82 12.03
C LYS A 196 2.16 -1.77 12.49
N LEU A 197 1.34 -2.73 12.09
CA LEU A 197 -0.05 -2.82 12.55
C LEU A 197 -0.11 -3.02 14.06
N PHE A 198 0.72 -3.89 14.62
CA PHE A 198 0.76 -4.11 16.07
C PHE A 198 0.98 -2.79 16.83
N TYR A 199 2.01 -2.02 16.48
CA TYR A 199 2.28 -0.72 17.11
C TYR A 199 1.19 0.33 16.85
N LEU A 200 0.57 0.30 15.67
CA LEU A 200 -0.49 1.24 15.32
C LEU A 200 -1.86 0.87 15.89
N GLU A 201 -2.09 -0.36 16.34
CA GLU A 201 -3.38 -0.79 16.89
C GLU A 201 -3.38 -0.77 18.41
N ASP A 202 -2.24 -1.03 19.03
CA ASP A 202 -2.09 -0.94 20.48
C ASP A 202 -2.32 0.50 20.95
N GLU A 203 -3.39 0.72 21.72
CA GLU A 203 -3.73 2.04 22.27
C GLU A 203 -2.84 2.43 23.46
N SER A 204 -2.15 1.46 24.06
CA SER A 204 -1.18 1.72 25.13
C SER A 204 0.15 2.27 24.59
N ILE A 205 0.40 2.10 23.29
CA ILE A 205 1.57 2.60 22.60
C ILE A 205 1.14 3.78 21.75
N LYS A 206 1.59 4.99 22.12
CA LYS A 206 1.45 6.18 21.28
C LYS A 206 2.71 6.35 20.43
N PRO A 207 2.73 5.90 19.15
CA PRO A 207 3.86 6.15 18.27
C PRO A 207 4.19 7.65 18.19
N ASP A 208 5.48 7.94 17.99
CA ASP A 208 5.96 9.31 17.81
C ASP A 208 5.20 9.98 16.64
N GLU A 209 4.62 11.15 16.92
CA GLU A 209 3.76 11.82 15.96
C GLU A 209 4.55 12.22 14.71
N ARG A 210 5.79 12.69 14.86
CA ARG A 210 6.60 13.14 13.71
C ARG A 210 6.92 11.98 12.79
N GLU A 211 7.28 10.82 13.33
CA GLU A 211 7.49 9.61 12.55
C GLU A 211 6.22 9.14 11.84
N LEU A 212 5.08 9.17 12.52
CA LEU A 212 3.78 8.79 11.97
C LEU A 212 3.38 9.69 10.78
N PHE A 213 3.50 11.02 10.94
CA PHE A 213 3.20 11.98 9.88
C PHE A 213 4.19 11.89 8.71
N LYS A 214 5.47 11.60 8.98
CA LYS A 214 6.49 11.37 7.94
C LYS A 214 6.12 10.14 7.11
N GLU A 215 5.82 9.02 7.75
CA GLU A 215 5.41 7.78 7.10
C GLU A 215 4.13 7.96 6.28
N TYR A 216 3.13 8.65 6.84
CA TYR A 216 1.93 9.02 6.11
C TYR A 216 2.25 9.82 4.85
N SER A 217 3.16 10.79 4.96
CA SER A 217 3.57 11.62 3.82
C SER A 217 4.30 10.83 2.75
N GLU A 218 5.13 9.86 3.12
CA GLU A 218 5.82 8.97 2.17
C GLU A 218 4.84 8.07 1.39
N ILE A 219 3.75 7.65 2.03
CA ILE A 219 2.77 6.74 1.43
C ILE A 219 1.69 7.47 0.63
N PHE A 220 1.20 8.60 1.13
CA PHE A 220 0.02 9.30 0.59
C PHE A 220 0.31 10.69 0.03
N GLY A 221 1.53 11.21 0.17
CA GLY A 221 1.87 12.60 -0.12
C GLY A 221 1.52 13.55 1.03
N SER A 222 1.69 14.86 0.81
CA SER A 222 1.51 15.88 1.86
C SER A 222 0.14 15.77 2.55
N TYR A 223 0.14 15.89 3.88
CA TYR A 223 -1.08 15.99 4.67
C TYR A 223 -1.70 17.39 4.49
N GLU A 224 -2.48 17.57 3.42
CA GLU A 224 -3.42 18.67 3.34
C GLU A 224 -4.79 18.16 3.80
N VAL A 225 -5.27 18.68 4.94
CA VAL A 225 -6.66 18.50 5.35
C VAL A 225 -7.54 19.04 4.22
N LYS A 226 -8.12 18.13 3.42
CA LYS A 226 -9.07 18.48 2.38
C LYS A 226 -10.18 19.30 3.04
N LYS A 227 -10.20 20.61 2.80
CA LYS A 227 -11.31 21.49 3.16
C LYS A 227 -12.56 20.82 2.62
N SER A 228 -13.45 20.39 3.53
CA SER A 228 -14.77 19.87 3.18
C SER A 228 -15.39 20.84 2.16
N LYS A 229 -15.66 20.38 0.94
CA LYS A 229 -16.44 21.18 -0.02
C LYS A 229 -17.78 21.45 0.63
N THR A 230 -17.99 22.67 1.12
CA THR A 230 -19.31 23.14 1.51
C THR A 230 -20.17 23.04 0.26
N LYS A 231 -21.16 22.15 0.26
CA LYS A 231 -22.18 22.15 -0.79
C LYS A 231 -22.89 23.49 -0.68
N GLU A 232 -22.71 24.36 -1.68
CA GLU A 232 -23.59 25.50 -1.86
C GLU A 232 -25.01 24.96 -2.03
N VAL A 233 -25.84 25.17 -1.01
CA VAL A 233 -27.28 25.05 -1.14
C VAL A 233 -27.71 26.25 -1.96
N LYS A 234 -27.97 26.03 -3.25
CA LYS A 234 -28.65 27.01 -4.10
C LYS A 234 -30.02 27.30 -3.46
N ARG A 235 -30.23 28.54 -3.04
CA ARG A 235 -31.56 29.11 -2.81
C ARG A 235 -32.05 29.70 -4.13
#